data_AF-A0A934KYQ3-F1
#
_entry.id   AF-A0A934KYQ3-F1
#
_cell.length_a   1.000
_cell.length_b   1.000
_cell.length_c   1.000
_cell.angle_alpha   90.00
_cell.angle_beta   90.00
_cell.angle_gamma   90.00
#
_symmetry.space_group_name_H-M   'P 1'
#
loop_
_entity.id
_entity.type
_entity.pdbx_description
1 polymer ?
#
loop_
_entity_poly.entity_id
_entity_poly.type
_entity_poly.pdbx_seq_one_letter_code
_entity_poly.pdbx_strand_id
1 'polypeptide(L)'
;SINADGYNYGPKQILVAKDSTLCSFEMEPETTVYIFGGIPFEEERYIHWNFVNSDRDVIEKAKKDWEAQNLEAFPKVVGDEHDYVPLPKPRRL
;
A
#
# COMPACT_ATOMS: atom_id res chain seq x y z
N SER A 1 11.63 -6.05 -20.64
CA SER A 1 10.57 -5.03 -20.65
C SER A 1 9.27 -5.66 -21.13
N ILE A 2 8.17 -4.92 -21.03
CA ILE A 2 6.85 -5.36 -21.52
C ILE A 2 6.45 -4.49 -22.71
N ASN A 3 5.90 -5.07 -23.77
CA ASN A 3 5.22 -4.33 -24.84
C ASN A 3 3.70 -4.49 -24.69
N ALA A 4 2.97 -3.39 -24.61
CA ALA A 4 1.50 -3.38 -24.61
C ALA A 4 0.97 -2.15 -25.33
N ASP A 5 -0.06 -2.30 -26.16
CA ASP A 5 -0.71 -1.21 -26.92
C ASP A 5 0.27 -0.30 -27.71
N GLY A 6 1.37 -0.87 -28.22
CA GLY A 6 2.40 -0.14 -28.96
C GLY A 6 3.41 0.63 -28.09
N TYR A 7 3.34 0.49 -26.76
CA TYR A 7 4.27 1.09 -25.82
C TYR A 7 5.20 0.03 -25.22
N ASN A 8 6.49 0.38 -25.06
CA ASN A 8 7.46 -0.41 -24.31
C ASN A 8 7.60 0.14 -22.88
N TYR A 9 7.42 -0.73 -21.89
CA TYR A 9 7.49 -0.41 -20.47
C TYR A 9 8.70 -1.08 -19.82
N GLY A 10 9.50 -0.28 -19.12
CA GLY A 10 10.72 -0.70 -18.46
C GLY A 10 10.51 -1.17 -17.01
N PRO A 11 11.58 -1.58 -16.32
CA PRO A 11 11.52 -1.92 -14.90
C PRO A 11 11.02 -0.74 -14.04
N LYS A 12 10.50 -1.06 -12.83
CA LYS A 12 10.00 -0.08 -11.84
C LYS A 12 8.78 0.73 -12.31
N GLN A 13 7.96 0.16 -13.19
CA GLN A 13 6.67 0.71 -13.60
C GLN A 13 5.54 -0.20 -13.14
N ILE A 14 4.39 0.41 -12.82
CA ILE A 14 3.15 -0.31 -12.52
C ILE A 14 2.16 0.01 -13.64
N LEU A 15 1.69 -1.03 -14.32
CA LEU A 15 0.68 -0.94 -15.37
C LEU A 15 -0.68 -1.26 -14.76
N VAL A 16 -1.63 -0.32 -14.87
CA VAL A 16 -2.98 -0.45 -14.29
C VAL A 16 -3.98 -0.69 -15.41
N ALA A 17 -4.53 -1.89 -15.48
CA ALA A 17 -5.60 -2.23 -16.42
C ALA A 17 -6.91 -1.54 -15.98
N LYS A 18 -7.43 -0.65 -16.82
CA LYS A 18 -8.73 0.03 -16.58
C LYS A 18 -9.92 -0.78 -17.08
N ASP A 19 -9.70 -1.61 -18.09
CA ASP A 19 -10.66 -2.57 -18.61
C ASP A 19 -10.10 -3.98 -18.39
N SER A 20 -10.89 -4.85 -17.76
CA SER A 20 -10.48 -6.20 -17.38
C SER A 20 -10.60 -7.20 -18.53
N THR A 21 -11.12 -6.78 -19.68
CA THR A 21 -11.20 -7.63 -20.86
C THR A 21 -9.83 -7.80 -21.52
N LEU A 22 -9.07 -8.80 -21.03
CA LEU A 22 -7.91 -9.41 -21.69
C LEU A 22 -6.87 -8.41 -22.23
N CYS A 23 -6.12 -7.77 -21.32
CA CYS A 23 -4.83 -7.18 -21.65
C CYS A 23 -3.85 -8.29 -22.05
N SER A 24 -3.66 -8.52 -23.35
CA SER A 24 -2.47 -9.22 -23.83
C SER A 24 -1.29 -8.25 -23.85
N PHE A 25 -0.13 -8.71 -23.41
CA PHE A 25 1.13 -7.98 -23.53
C PHE A 25 2.25 -8.97 -23.83
N GLU A 26 3.30 -8.48 -24.46
CA GLU A 26 4.48 -9.26 -24.79
C GLU A 26 5.58 -9.00 -23.77
N MET A 27 6.33 -10.04 -23.42
CA MET A 27 7.47 -9.95 -22.51
C MET A 27 8.75 -10.20 -23.31
N GLU A 28 9.69 -9.26 -23.22
CA GLU A 28 11.04 -9.47 -23.73
C GLU A 28 11.78 -10.53 -22.89
N PRO A 29 12.81 -11.20 -23.44
CA PRO A 29 13.67 -12.11 -22.68
C PRO A 29 14.16 -11.51 -21.35
N GLU A 30 14.36 -12.37 -20.34
CA GLU A 30 14.85 -12.00 -19.00
C GLU A 30 13.95 -11.00 -18.24
N THR A 31 12.67 -10.88 -18.64
CA THR A 31 11.69 -10.05 -17.93
C THR A 31 11.01 -10.82 -16.80
N THR A 32 10.98 -10.25 -15.60
CA THR A 32 10.14 -10.73 -14.48
C THR A 32 9.01 -9.74 -14.24
N VAL A 33 7.78 -10.26 -14.12
CA VAL A 33 6.58 -9.45 -13.87
C VAL A 33 5.88 -9.92 -12.60
N TYR A 34 5.29 -8.97 -11.87
CA TYR A 34 4.37 -9.26 -10.77
C TYR A 34 2.97 -8.84 -11.22
N ILE A 35 2.01 -9.76 -11.13
CA ILE A 35 0.62 -9.52 -11.52
C ILE A 35 -0.24 -9.54 -10.28
N PHE A 36 -0.97 -8.45 -10.05
CA PHE A 36 -1.91 -8.30 -8.93
C PHE A 36 -3.32 -8.11 -9.49
N GLY A 37 -4.29 -8.84 -8.96
CA GLY A 37 -5.68 -8.74 -9.39
C GLY A 37 -6.61 -9.39 -8.37
N GLY A 38 -7.89 -9.05 -8.47
CA GLY A 38 -8.92 -9.54 -7.57
C GLY A 38 -10.24 -8.81 -7.78
N ILE A 39 -11.27 -9.27 -7.08
CA ILE A 39 -12.55 -8.58 -7.01
C ILE A 39 -12.32 -7.29 -6.20
N PRO A 40 -12.79 -6.12 -6.68
CA PRO A 40 -12.73 -4.89 -5.91
C PRO A 40 -13.41 -5.07 -4.54
N PHE A 41 -12.87 -4.46 -3.49
CA PHE A 41 -13.57 -4.37 -2.21
C PHE A 41 -14.91 -3.64 -2.41
N GLU A 42 -15.97 -4.11 -1.75
CA GLU A 42 -17.29 -3.47 -1.81
C GLU A 42 -17.29 -2.13 -1.08
N GLU A 43 -16.39 -2.00 -0.11
CA GLU A 43 -16.22 -0.85 0.76
C GLU A 43 -14.96 -0.04 0.43
N GLU A 44 -15.01 1.26 0.73
CA GLU A 44 -13.83 2.12 0.66
C GLU A 44 -12.84 1.75 1.77
N ARG A 45 -11.55 1.64 1.42
CA ARG A 45 -10.46 1.47 2.39
C ARG A 45 -9.78 2.80 2.61
N TYR A 46 -9.73 3.24 3.86
CA TYR A 46 -8.96 4.39 4.27
C TYR A 46 -7.56 3.93 4.69
N ILE A 47 -6.55 4.63 4.17
CA ILE A 47 -5.15 4.34 4.45
C ILE A 47 -4.52 5.61 5.03
N HIS A 48 -3.94 5.50 6.23
CA HIS A 48 -3.14 6.55 6.84
C HIS A 48 -1.88 5.93 7.45
N TRP A 49 -0.71 6.28 6.90
CA TRP A 49 0.55 5.66 7.32
C TRP A 49 0.43 4.12 7.27
N ASN A 50 0.73 3.42 8.36
CA ASN A 50 0.63 1.96 8.48
C ASN A 50 -0.76 1.47 8.91
N PHE A 51 -1.78 2.34 8.95
CA PHE A 51 -3.13 1.98 9.37
C PHE A 51 -4.08 1.92 8.18
N VAL A 52 -4.78 0.78 8.05
CA VAL A 52 -5.76 0.52 6.98
C VAL A 52 -7.03 -0.03 7.58
N ASN A 53 -8.16 0.65 7.37
CA ASN A 53 -9.48 0.19 7.79
C ASN A 53 -10.57 0.87 6.95
N SER A 54 -11.79 0.35 6.96
CA SER A 54 -12.95 1.02 6.33
C SER A 54 -13.72 1.93 7.28
N ASP A 55 -13.45 1.86 8.58
CA ASP A 55 -13.94 2.82 9.56
C ASP A 55 -12.83 3.84 9.88
N ARG A 56 -13.13 5.12 9.64
CA ARG A 56 -12.21 6.23 9.93
C ARG A 56 -11.97 6.39 11.43
N ASP A 57 -12.96 6.09 12.27
CA ASP A 57 -12.83 6.26 13.72
C ASP A 57 -11.84 5.25 14.32
N VAL A 58 -11.77 4.04 13.74
CA VAL A 58 -10.75 3.03 14.09
C VAL A 58 -9.35 3.55 13.78
N ILE A 59 -9.16 4.20 12.63
CA ILE A 59 -7.88 4.80 12.25
C ILE A 59 -7.53 5.97 13.17
N GLU A 60 -8.48 6.85 13.49
CA GLU A 60 -8.23 7.97 14.40
C GLU A 60 -7.89 7.49 15.82
N LYS A 61 -8.52 6.42 16.29
CA LYS A 61 -8.14 5.78 17.56
C LYS A 61 -6.72 5.21 17.48
N ALA A 62 -6.38 4.46 16.43
CA ALA A 62 -5.05 3.89 16.24
C ALA A 62 -3.95 4.97 16.20
N LYS A 63 -4.22 6.10 15.54
CA LYS A 63 -3.30 7.25 15.52
C LYS A 63 -3.04 7.81 16.91
N LYS A 64 -4.10 8.06 17.70
CA LYS A 64 -3.98 8.56 19.08
C LYS A 64 -3.25 7.57 19.97
N ASP A 65 -3.58 6.28 19.87
CA ASP A 65 -2.93 5.22 20.63
C ASP A 65 -1.44 5.12 20.28
N TRP A 66 -1.08 5.27 18.99
CA TRP A 66 0.31 5.24 18.55
C TRP A 66 1.11 6.46 18.99
N GLU A 67 0.54 7.66 18.89
CA GLU A 67 1.16 8.91 19.38
C GLU A 67 1.36 8.89 20.90
N ALA A 68 0.40 8.32 21.63
CA ALA A 68 0.48 8.17 23.09
C ALA A 68 1.38 7.02 23.55
N GLN A 69 1.95 6.23 22.63
CA GLN A 69 2.65 4.98 22.93
C GLN A 69 1.84 4.06 23.86
N ASN A 70 0.55 3.87 23.55
CA ASN A 70 -0.33 2.96 24.28
C ASN A 70 0.14 1.51 24.10
N LEU A 71 0.85 0.97 25.10
CA LEU A 71 1.45 -0.37 25.05
C LEU A 71 0.42 -1.51 25.14
N GLU A 72 -0.82 -1.23 25.55
CA GLU A 72 -1.90 -2.21 25.49
C GLU A 72 -2.38 -2.42 24.04
N ALA A 73 -2.46 -1.33 23.27
CA ALA A 73 -2.84 -1.37 21.87
C ALA A 73 -1.67 -1.79 20.96
N PHE A 74 -0.46 -1.30 21.26
CA PHE A 74 0.76 -1.54 20.49
C PHE A 74 1.91 -1.97 21.42
N PRO A 75 1.99 -3.27 21.76
CA PRO A 75 3.07 -3.80 22.58
C PRO A 75 4.44 -3.57 21.94
N LYS A 76 5.48 -3.47 22.77
CA LYS A 76 6.87 -3.38 22.29
C LYS A 76 7.27 -4.67 21.58
N VAL A 77 8.09 -4.52 20.54
CA VAL A 77 8.72 -5.66 19.85
C VAL A 77 9.91 -6.11 20.70
N VAL A 78 9.97 -7.42 20.98
CA VAL A 78 11.05 -8.00 21.80
C VAL A 78 12.39 -7.87 21.06
N GLY A 79 13.38 -7.30 21.72
CA GLY A 79 14.70 -6.99 21.14
C GLY A 79 14.78 -5.67 20.39
N ASP A 80 13.69 -4.90 20.35
CA ASP A 80 13.60 -3.58 19.70
C ASP A 80 12.77 -2.59 20.53
N GLU A 81 12.90 -2.67 21.86
CA GLU A 81 12.02 -1.93 22.78
C GLU A 81 12.26 -0.41 22.75
N HIS A 82 13.42 0.00 22.27
CA HIS A 82 13.88 1.39 22.26
C HIS A 82 13.52 2.15 20.99
N ASP A 83 13.18 1.47 19.90
CA ASP A 83 12.85 2.13 18.64
C ASP A 83 11.38 2.57 18.59
N TYR A 84 11.16 3.70 17.93
CA TYR A 84 9.83 4.26 17.72
C TYR A 84 9.81 5.14 16.48
N VAL A 85 8.86 4.88 15.58
CA VAL A 85 8.63 5.68 14.37
C VAL A 85 7.41 6.57 14.59
N PRO A 86 7.56 7.90 14.76
CA PRO A 86 6.43 8.79 15.00
C PRO A 86 5.55 8.93 13.76
N LEU A 87 4.28 9.30 13.95
CA LEU A 87 3.42 9.68 12.83
C LEU A 87 4.01 10.88 12.06
N PRO A 88 3.82 10.92 10.73
CA PRO A 88 4.23 12.07 9.94
C PRO A 88 3.43 13.31 10.34
N LYS A 89 4.11 14.45 10.47
CA LYS A 89 3.45 15.74 10.70
C LYS A 89 2.62 16.13 9.46
N PRO A 90 1.46 16.80 9.63
CA PRO A 90 0.71 17.33 8.50
C PRO A 90 1.61 18.18 7.62
N ARG A 91 1.52 17.97 6.30
CA ARG A 91 2.28 18.78 5.34
C ARG A 91 1.80 20.23 5.50
N ARG A 92 2.69 21.13 5.92
CA ARG A 92 2.41 22.57 5.86
C ARG A 92 2.32 22.93 4.39
N LEU A 93 1.13 23.32 3.94
CA LEU A 93 0.91 23.98 2.66
C LEU A 93 1.37 25.44 2.76
#